data_AF-A0A3A8PXP2-F1
#
_entry.id   AF-A0A3A8PXP2-F1
#
_cell.length_a   1.000
_cell.length_b   1.000
_cell.length_c   1.000
_cell.angle_alpha   90.00
_cell.angle_beta   90.00
_cell.angle_gamma   90.00
#
_symmetry.space_group_name_H-M   'P 1'
#
loop_
_entity.id
_entity.type
_entity.pdbx_description
1 polymer ?
#
loop_
_entity_poly.entity_id
_entity_poly.type
_entity_poly.pdbx_seq_one_letter_code
_entity_poly.pdbx_strand_id
1 'polypeptide(L)'
;MNRRLASLVVLPGVLLGAAAISLMPSAAWAQTSRTRAAPQKEAPPPPAPPPATAYEYTFVKREGPDEDLAELQRLGAEGWRVVSTVVVDGSTRRYVLMRDRRAEPTPRAP
;
A
#
# COMPACT_ATOMS: atom_id res chain seq x y z
N MET A 1 -40.99 23.04 -5.67
CA MET A 1 -40.60 23.80 -4.46
C MET A 1 -39.08 23.92 -4.41
N ASN A 2 -38.57 25.10 -4.74
CA ASN A 2 -37.13 25.39 -4.83
C ASN A 2 -36.58 25.68 -3.43
N ARG A 3 -35.83 24.75 -2.82
CA ARG A 3 -35.09 25.03 -1.58
C ARG A 3 -33.69 25.51 -1.94
N ARG A 4 -33.62 26.81 -2.19
CA ARG A 4 -32.39 27.59 -2.38
C ARG A 4 -31.66 27.79 -1.04
N LEU A 5 -30.34 27.69 -1.11
CA LEU A 5 -29.36 28.58 -0.46
C LEU A 5 -29.49 28.80 1.05
N ALA A 6 -28.71 28.05 1.84
CA ALA A 6 -28.16 28.55 3.11
C ALA A 6 -27.18 27.54 3.73
N SER A 7 -25.92 27.55 3.27
CA SER A 7 -24.75 27.25 4.12
C SER A 7 -23.49 27.44 3.29
N LEU A 8 -23.33 28.67 2.81
CA LEU A 8 -22.03 29.22 2.47
C LEU A 8 -21.68 30.17 3.63
N VAL A 9 -20.41 30.15 4.04
CA VAL A 9 -19.74 31.08 4.96
C VAL A 9 -19.69 30.65 6.44
N VAL A 10 -18.70 29.81 6.76
CA VAL A 10 -17.72 30.02 7.85
C VAL A 10 -16.37 29.54 7.27
N LEU A 11 -15.63 30.34 6.48
CA LEU A 11 -14.54 31.27 6.87
C LEU A 11 -13.47 30.63 7.80
N PRO A 12 -12.17 31.01 7.68
CA PRO A 12 -11.16 30.28 6.91
C PRO A 12 -9.92 29.92 7.77
N GLY A 13 -9.45 28.67 7.70
CA GLY A 13 -8.20 28.25 8.35
C GLY A 13 -6.98 28.56 7.48
N VAL A 14 -6.49 29.79 7.60
CA VAL A 14 -5.30 30.34 6.94
C VAL A 14 -4.03 29.59 7.36
N LEU A 15 -3.43 28.87 6.41
CA LEU A 15 -2.03 28.98 5.98
C LEU A 15 -1.09 29.71 6.97
N LEU A 16 -0.31 29.00 7.80
CA LEU A 16 0.98 29.50 8.32
C LEU A 16 1.81 28.39 8.98
N GLY A 17 2.95 28.05 8.39
CA GLY A 17 3.91 27.10 8.96
C GLY A 17 5.22 27.03 8.20
N ALA A 18 5.60 28.12 7.51
CA ALA A 18 6.94 28.31 6.98
C ALA A 18 7.79 28.92 8.10
N ALA A 19 8.60 28.09 8.76
CA ALA A 19 9.73 28.55 9.55
C ALA A 19 10.98 27.87 8.98
N ALA A 20 11.47 28.45 7.89
CA ALA A 20 12.87 28.29 7.51
C ALA A 20 13.72 29.23 8.37
N ILE A 21 15.00 28.85 8.45
CA ILE A 21 16.19 29.63 8.83
C ILE A 21 16.67 29.44 10.28
N SER A 22 17.97 29.09 10.35
CA SER A 22 18.96 29.25 11.44
C SER A 22 19.37 27.90 12.07
N LEU A 23 20.63 27.44 12.14
CA LEU A 23 21.96 27.97 11.83
C LEU A 23 22.90 26.80 11.46
N MET A 24 23.74 26.96 10.43
CA MET A 24 25.14 26.51 10.46
C MET A 24 25.99 27.75 10.81
N PRO A 25 27.17 27.67 11.46
CA PRO A 25 28.15 26.60 11.33
C PRO A 25 28.83 26.18 12.66
N SER A 26 29.48 25.01 12.68
CA SER A 26 30.67 24.87 13.51
C SER A 26 31.61 23.83 12.92
N ALA A 27 32.74 24.33 12.42
CA ALA A 27 33.89 23.53 12.10
C ALA A 27 34.52 23.04 13.41
N ALA A 28 34.68 21.72 13.54
CA ALA A 28 35.65 21.16 14.46
C ALA A 28 36.35 20.01 13.73
N TRP A 29 37.49 20.37 13.13
CA TRP A 29 38.55 19.43 12.80
C TRP A 29 39.02 18.74 14.09
N ALA A 30 38.84 17.43 14.18
CA ALA A 30 39.62 16.56 15.06
C ALA A 30 39.61 15.18 14.40
N GLN A 31 40.68 14.82 13.70
CA GLN A 31 41.88 14.19 14.24
C GLN A 31 41.93 12.76 13.72
N THR A 32 42.99 12.52 12.97
CA THR A 32 43.38 11.24 12.44
C THR A 32 43.66 10.27 13.58
N SER A 33 42.84 9.25 13.74
CA SER A 33 43.28 7.99 14.32
C SER A 33 43.14 6.96 13.21
N ARG A 34 44.23 6.82 12.44
CA ARG A 34 44.48 5.65 11.60
C ARG A 34 44.69 4.47 12.57
N THR A 35 43.60 4.03 13.19
CA THR A 35 43.55 2.83 14.01
C THR A 35 43.69 1.66 13.04
N ARG A 36 44.92 1.17 12.95
CA ARG A 36 45.31 -0.19 12.57
C ARG A 36 44.12 -1.05 12.18
N ALA A 37 43.93 -1.25 10.87
CA ALA A 37 42.95 -2.17 10.33
C ALA A 37 43.23 -3.56 10.93
N ALA A 38 42.43 -3.94 11.94
CA ALA A 38 42.22 -5.34 12.26
C ALA A 38 41.60 -6.00 11.01
N PRO A 39 41.91 -7.26 10.71
CA PRO A 39 41.27 -7.95 9.60
C PRO A 39 39.77 -7.87 9.83
N GLN A 40 39.06 -7.21 8.92
CA GLN A 40 37.61 -7.16 8.95
C GLN A 40 37.16 -8.61 8.79
N LYS A 41 36.74 -9.21 9.90
CA LYS A 41 35.99 -10.45 9.91
C LYS A 41 34.79 -10.17 9.02
N GLU A 42 34.80 -10.77 7.84
CA GLU A 42 33.78 -10.57 6.81
C GLU A 42 32.42 -10.74 7.48
N ALA A 43 31.67 -9.63 7.55
CA ALA A 43 30.35 -9.66 8.12
C ALA A 43 29.53 -10.65 7.28
N PRO A 44 28.77 -11.56 7.91
CA PRO A 44 27.92 -12.46 7.14
C PRO A 44 27.04 -11.61 6.21
N PRO A 45 26.82 -12.06 4.96
CA PRO A 45 26.00 -11.30 4.02
C PRO A 45 24.62 -11.05 4.65
N PRO A 46 24.02 -9.87 4.40
CA PRO A 46 22.70 -9.57 4.94
C PRO A 46 21.70 -10.64 4.49
N PRO A 47 20.74 -11.01 5.34
CA PRO A 47 19.71 -11.99 4.97
C PRO A 47 18.96 -11.49 3.73
N ALA A 48 18.69 -12.41 2.81
CA ALA A 48 17.92 -12.10 1.61
C ALA A 48 16.51 -11.60 2.01
N PRO A 49 15.98 -10.58 1.31
CA PRO A 49 14.62 -10.12 1.56
C PRO A 49 13.61 -11.25 1.28
N PRO A 50 12.49 -11.30 2.02
CA PRO A 50 11.46 -12.30 1.77
C PRO A 50 10.91 -12.15 0.34
N PRO A 51 10.47 -13.25 -0.29
CA PRO A 51 9.87 -13.19 -1.62
C PRO A 51 8.61 -12.33 -1.59
N ALA A 52 8.43 -11.51 -2.64
CA ALA A 52 7.25 -10.67 -2.78
C ALA A 52 5.98 -11.51 -2.91
N THR A 53 4.95 -11.21 -2.11
CA THR A 53 3.65 -11.85 -2.26
C THR A 53 3.04 -11.43 -3.59
N ALA A 54 2.76 -12.40 -4.46
CA ALA A 54 2.04 -12.16 -5.69
C ALA A 54 0.53 -12.26 -5.43
N TYR A 55 -0.25 -11.33 -5.98
CA TYR A 55 -1.70 -11.28 -5.84
C TYR A 55 -2.38 -11.36 -7.22
N GLU A 56 -3.51 -12.05 -7.29
CA GLU A 56 -4.43 -12.03 -8.42
C GLU A 56 -5.58 -11.09 -8.13
N TYR A 57 -6.06 -10.40 -9.17
CA TYR A 57 -7.21 -9.53 -9.08
C TYR A 57 -8.23 -9.89 -10.16
N THR A 58 -9.50 -9.81 -9.82
CA THR A 58 -10.61 -9.96 -10.78
C THR A 58 -11.76 -9.03 -10.46
N PHE A 59 -12.63 -8.81 -11.45
CA PHE A 59 -13.82 -7.97 -11.33
C PHE A 59 -15.08 -8.81 -11.54
N VAL A 60 -16.04 -8.70 -10.62
CA VAL A 60 -17.34 -9.37 -10.73
C VAL A 60 -18.43 -8.32 -10.81
N LYS A 61 -19.33 -8.45 -11.79
CA LYS A 61 -20.47 -7.55 -11.96
C LYS A 61 -21.49 -7.81 -10.85
N ARG A 62 -22.12 -6.74 -10.35
CA ARG A 62 -23.20 -6.85 -9.38
C ARG A 62 -24.54 -6.96 -10.10
N GLU A 63 -25.28 -8.02 -9.82
CA GLU A 63 -26.58 -8.28 -10.43
C GLU A 63 -27.73 -8.07 -9.42
N GLY A 64 -27.56 -8.52 -8.17
CA GLY A 64 -28.61 -8.49 -7.15
C GLY A 64 -28.09 -8.99 -5.80
N PRO A 65 -28.73 -8.64 -4.67
CA PRO A 65 -28.19 -8.95 -3.34
C PRO A 65 -28.06 -10.46 -3.06
N ASP A 66 -29.02 -11.27 -3.53
CA ASP A 66 -29.03 -12.71 -3.27
C ASP A 66 -28.08 -13.46 -4.20
N GLU A 67 -28.06 -13.09 -5.49
CA GLU A 67 -27.14 -13.63 -6.49
C GLU A 67 -25.69 -13.26 -6.16
N ASP A 68 -25.44 -11.99 -5.81
CA ASP A 68 -24.13 -11.50 -5.38
C ASP A 68 -23.66 -12.30 -4.16
N LEU A 69 -24.52 -12.56 -3.17
CA LEU A 69 -24.14 -13.30 -1.96
C LEU A 69 -23.72 -14.73 -2.28
N ALA A 70 -24.51 -15.45 -3.09
CA ALA A 70 -24.19 -16.82 -3.47
C ALA A 70 -22.89 -16.90 -4.27
N GLU A 71 -22.68 -15.98 -5.21
CA GLU A 71 -21.45 -15.92 -6.01
C GLU A 71 -20.23 -15.56 -5.15
N LEU A 72 -20.35 -14.57 -4.27
CA LEU A 72 -19.26 -14.17 -3.37
C LEU A 72 -18.90 -15.27 -2.38
N GLN A 73 -19.86 -16.06 -1.90
CA GLN A 73 -19.59 -17.22 -1.06
C GLN A 73 -18.80 -18.30 -1.82
N ARG A 74 -19.19 -18.61 -3.06
CA ARG A 74 -18.45 -19.55 -3.92
C ARG A 74 -17.03 -19.06 -4.16
N LEU A 75 -16.85 -17.79 -4.51
CA LEU A 75 -15.54 -17.18 -4.73
C LEU A 75 -14.70 -17.15 -3.44
N GLY A 76 -15.34 -16.91 -2.29
CA GLY A 76 -14.71 -17.02 -0.98
C GLY A 76 -14.15 -18.42 -0.70
N ALA A 77 -14.88 -19.47 -1.07
CA ALA A 77 -14.41 -20.85 -0.96
C ALA A 77 -13.21 -21.14 -1.88
N GLU A 78 -13.10 -20.43 -3.00
CA GLU A 78 -11.94 -20.47 -3.92
C GLU A 78 -10.76 -19.60 -3.49
N GLY A 79 -10.88 -18.94 -2.32
CA GLY A 79 -9.84 -18.09 -1.73
C GLY A 79 -9.87 -16.63 -2.20
N TRP A 80 -10.89 -16.21 -2.94
CA TRP A 80 -11.07 -14.82 -3.32
C TRP A 80 -11.63 -13.99 -2.17
N ARG A 81 -11.12 -12.78 -2.00
CA ARG A 81 -11.59 -11.80 -1.01
C ARG A 81 -12.00 -10.51 -1.71
N VAL A 82 -13.17 -9.98 -1.36
CA VAL A 82 -13.59 -8.64 -1.84
C VAL A 82 -12.72 -7.59 -1.14
N VAL A 83 -12.07 -6.73 -1.92
CA VAL A 83 -11.20 -5.66 -1.41
C VAL A 83 -11.73 -4.26 -1.72
N SER A 84 -12.58 -4.15 -2.74
CA SER A 84 -13.22 -2.88 -3.08
C SER A 84 -14.51 -3.12 -3.86
N THR A 85 -15.36 -2.11 -3.90
CA THR A 85 -16.50 -2.03 -4.82
C THR A 85 -16.32 -0.76 -5.65
N VAL A 86 -16.31 -0.91 -6.97
CA VAL A 86 -16.09 0.18 -7.91
C VAL A 86 -17.31 0.40 -8.80
N VAL A 87 -17.51 1.63 -9.26
CA VAL A 87 -18.50 1.95 -10.30
C VAL A 87 -17.76 2.12 -11.63
N VAL A 88 -18.14 1.32 -12.62
CA VAL A 88 -17.62 1.33 -13.99
C VAL A 88 -18.67 1.96 -14.88
N ASP A 89 -18.24 2.81 -15.82
CA ASP A 89 -19.10 3.47 -16.81
C ASP A 89 -20.25 4.32 -16.20
N GLY A 90 -20.07 4.79 -14.96
CA GLY A 90 -21.02 5.67 -14.27
C GLY A 90 -22.26 4.99 -13.68
N SER A 91 -22.47 3.69 -13.93
CA SER A 91 -23.67 2.98 -13.46
C SER A 91 -23.42 1.54 -12.99
N THR A 92 -22.41 0.86 -13.54
CA THR A 92 -22.19 -0.56 -13.29
C THR A 92 -21.35 -0.75 -12.04
N ARG A 93 -21.93 -1.27 -10.96
CA ARG A 93 -21.15 -1.61 -9.76
C ARG A 93 -20.45 -2.96 -9.96
N ARG A 94 -19.17 -3.04 -9.59
CA ARG A 94 -18.38 -4.28 -9.63
C ARG A 94 -17.65 -4.49 -8.32
N TYR A 95 -17.54 -5.74 -7.88
CA TYR A 95 -16.62 -6.13 -6.83
C TYR A 95 -15.22 -6.28 -7.40
N VAL A 96 -14.24 -5.76 -6.70
CA VAL A 96 -12.82 -6.05 -6.92
C VAL A 96 -12.45 -7.15 -5.94
N LEU A 97 -12.08 -8.31 -6.48
CA LEU A 97 -11.63 -9.44 -5.67
C LEU A 97 -10.12 -9.61 -5.81
N MET A 98 -9.52 -10.07 -4.73
CA MET A 98 -8.10 -10.38 -4.63
C MET A 98 -7.92 -11.84 -4.19
N ARG A 99 -6.86 -12.50 -4.63
CA ARG A 99 -6.43 -13.80 -4.09
C ARG A 99 -4.92 -13.87 -4.05
N ASP A 100 -4.36 -14.61 -3.11
CA ASP A 100 -2.91 -14.81 -3.06
C ASP A 100 -2.52 -15.79 -4.17
N ARG A 101 -1.55 -15.42 -5.02
CA ARG A 101 -0.88 -16.40 -5.86
C ARG A 101 0.02 -17.20 -4.95
N ARG A 102 -0.36 -18.45 -4.72
CA ARG A 102 0.59 -19.42 -4.16
C ARG A 102 1.76 -19.48 -5.13
N ALA A 103 2.91 -18.99 -4.71
CA ALA A 103 4.14 -19.22 -5.45
C ALA A 103 4.28 -20.73 -5.59
N GLU A 104 4.33 -21.22 -6.82
CA GLU A 104 4.61 -22.63 -7.09
C GLU A 104 5.91 -22.97 -6.36
N PRO A 105 5.94 -24.03 -5.52
CA PRO A 105 7.17 -24.41 -4.85
C PRO A 105 8.18 -24.77 -5.95
N THR A 106 9.28 -24.02 -6.02
CA THR A 106 10.37 -24.29 -6.95
C THR A 106 10.74 -25.77 -6.81
N PRO A 107 10.66 -26.58 -7.89
CA PRO A 107 11.01 -27.99 -7.80
C PRO A 107 12.46 -28.10 -7.31
N ARG A 108 12.66 -28.77 -6.17
CA ARG A 108 14.01 -29.14 -5.74
C ARG A 108 14.63 -29.97 -6.86
N ALA A 109 15.69 -29.45 -7.46
CA ALA A 109 16.51 -30.22 -8.37
C ALA A 109 17.07 -31.46 -7.62
N PRO A 110 17.19 -32.61 -8.30
CA PRO A 110 17.70 -33.86 -7.73
C PRO A 110 19.18 -33.77 -7.32
#